data_AF-A0A967RUL8-F1
#
_entry.id   AF-A0A967RUL8-F1
#
_cell.length_a   1.000
_cell.length_b   1.000
_cell.length_c   1.000
_cell.angle_alpha   90.00
_cell.angle_beta   90.00
_cell.angle_gamma   90.00
#
_symmetry.space_group_name_H-M   'P 1'
#
loop_
_entity.id
_entity.type
_entity.pdbx_description
1 polymer ?
#
loop_
_entity_poly.entity_id
_entity_poly.type
_entity_poly.pdbx_seq_one_letter_code
_entity_poly.pdbx_strand_id
1 'polypeptide(L)'
;MTVSAADRQRVEELLGRPAGGAFEVVVRDEAGDPVVVRNAPFLDDGTPMPTRYWLVGEEVRRTVGRLESEGGVRRAEAAVDPAELDAAHRRYAAERDAAVPAGHTGPRPTGGVGGTRRGVKCLHAHYAWYLAGGDD
;
A
#
# COMPACT_ATOMS: atom_id res chain seq x y z
N MET A 1 -0.90 -15.53 -6.65
CA MET A 1 -2.04 -15.83 -7.54
C MET A 1 -2.03 -14.81 -8.67
N THR A 2 -2.35 -15.21 -9.91
CA THR A 2 -2.41 -14.27 -11.04
C THR A 2 -3.70 -13.45 -10.94
N VAL A 3 -3.60 -12.12 -11.01
CA VAL A 3 -4.77 -11.22 -11.06
C VAL A 3 -5.59 -11.52 -12.31
N SER A 4 -6.92 -11.55 -12.19
CA SER A 4 -7.80 -11.77 -13.35
C SER A 4 -7.73 -10.57 -14.30
N ALA A 5 -8.03 -10.78 -15.59
CA ALA A 5 -8.08 -9.68 -16.56
C ALA A 5 -9.13 -8.62 -16.18
N ALA A 6 -10.27 -9.05 -15.63
CA ALA A 6 -11.32 -8.17 -15.14
C ALA A 6 -10.85 -7.33 -13.94
N ASP A 7 -10.17 -7.95 -12.98
CA ASP A 7 -9.59 -7.22 -11.84
C ASP A 7 -8.53 -6.22 -12.28
N ARG A 8 -7.67 -6.60 -13.24
CA ARG A 8 -6.67 -5.70 -13.79
C ARG A 8 -7.33 -4.48 -14.41
N GLN A 9 -8.29 -4.69 -15.32
CA GLN A 9 -9.02 -3.60 -15.95
C GLN A 9 -9.67 -2.69 -14.90
N ARG A 10 -10.36 -3.28 -13.91
CA ARG A 10 -11.06 -2.50 -12.89
C ARG A 10 -10.11 -1.68 -12.01
N VAL A 11 -8.98 -2.25 -11.61
CA VAL A 11 -7.96 -1.53 -10.85
C VAL A 11 -7.35 -0.39 -11.68
N GLU A 12 -7.09 -0.60 -12.98
CA GLU A 12 -6.56 0.44 -13.85
C GLU A 12 -7.55 1.60 -14.06
N GLU A 13 -8.85 1.31 -14.13
CA GLU A 13 -9.92 2.32 -14.11
C GLU A 13 -9.89 3.13 -12.80
N LEU A 14 -9.82 2.45 -11.64
CA LEU A 14 -9.76 3.10 -10.33
C LEU A 14 -8.50 3.95 -10.14
N LEU A 15 -7.36 3.50 -10.68
CA LEU A 15 -6.10 4.23 -10.69
C LEU A 15 -6.09 5.39 -11.70
N GLY A 16 -6.95 5.34 -12.73
CA GLY A 16 -6.95 6.27 -13.86
C GLY A 16 -5.73 6.13 -14.78
N ARG A 17 -5.04 4.99 -14.73
CA ARG A 17 -3.83 4.70 -15.52
C ARG A 17 -3.52 3.20 -15.54
N PRO A 18 -2.73 2.70 -16.51
CA PRO A 18 -2.26 1.32 -16.52
C PRO A 18 -1.46 0.97 -15.25
N ALA A 19 -1.59 -0.27 -14.78
CA ALA A 19 -0.85 -0.75 -13.63
C ALA A 19 0.55 -1.15 -14.07
N GLY A 20 1.56 -0.39 -13.63
CA GLY A 20 2.96 -0.59 -14.03
C GLY A 20 3.67 -1.78 -13.40
N GLY A 21 2.95 -2.70 -12.75
CA GLY A 21 3.53 -3.87 -12.09
C GLY A 21 2.48 -4.94 -11.80
N ALA A 22 2.96 -6.11 -11.41
CA ALA A 22 2.09 -7.17 -10.90
C ALA A 22 1.52 -6.80 -9.52
N PHE A 23 0.30 -7.25 -9.24
CA PHE A 23 -0.37 -7.06 -7.95
C PHE A 23 -1.43 -8.15 -7.73
N GLU A 24 -1.97 -8.20 -6.51
CA GLU A 24 -3.13 -9.01 -6.15
C GLU A 24 -4.20 -8.11 -5.53
N VAL A 25 -5.49 -8.36 -5.80
CA VAL A 25 -6.59 -7.72 -5.06
C VAL A 25 -6.76 -8.49 -3.76
N VAL A 26 -6.49 -7.83 -2.63
CA VAL A 26 -6.47 -8.47 -1.30
C VAL A 26 -7.65 -8.05 -0.41
N VAL A 27 -8.32 -6.94 -0.74
CA VAL A 27 -9.55 -6.51 -0.07
C VAL A 27 -10.55 -6.08 -1.13
N ARG A 28 -11.80 -6.49 -0.93
CA ARG A 28 -12.96 -6.11 -1.75
C ARG A 28 -14.06 -5.56 -0.85
N ASP A 29 -14.92 -4.72 -1.42
CA ASP A 29 -16.14 -4.29 -0.75
C ASP A 29 -17.26 -5.34 -0.88
N GLU A 30 -18.45 -5.02 -0.36
CA GLU A 30 -19.63 -5.89 -0.40
C GLU A 30 -20.13 -6.18 -1.82
N ALA A 31 -19.86 -5.29 -2.78
CA ALA A 31 -20.19 -5.47 -4.19
C ALA A 31 -19.12 -6.27 -4.94
N GLY A 32 -18.00 -6.60 -4.29
CA GLY A 32 -16.86 -7.30 -4.88
C GLY A 32 -15.85 -6.38 -5.59
N ASP A 33 -16.00 -5.05 -5.50
CA ASP A 33 -15.10 -4.10 -6.14
C ASP A 33 -13.75 -4.04 -5.41
N PRO A 34 -12.60 -3.91 -6.11
CA PRO A 34 -11.29 -3.83 -5.47
C PRO A 34 -11.16 -2.61 -4.55
N VAL A 35 -10.75 -2.86 -3.31
CA VAL A 35 -10.52 -1.81 -2.30
C VAL A 35 -9.02 -1.64 -2.04
N VAL A 36 -8.30 -2.74 -1.86
CA VAL A 36 -6.85 -2.74 -1.63
C VAL A 36 -6.17 -3.71 -2.59
N VAL A 37 -5.08 -3.25 -3.20
CA VAL A 37 -4.15 -4.11 -3.93
C VAL A 37 -2.84 -4.29 -3.15
N ARG A 38 -2.30 -5.50 -3.23
CA ARG A 38 -0.96 -5.87 -2.78
C ARG A 38 -0.03 -5.95 -3.97
N ASN A 39 0.81 -4.94 -4.15
CA ASN A 39 1.73 -4.78 -5.26
C ASN A 39 2.94 -5.70 -5.15
N ALA A 40 3.46 -6.23 -6.25
CA ALA A 40 4.81 -6.78 -6.32
C ALA A 40 5.87 -5.75 -5.86
N PRO A 41 7.03 -6.19 -5.36
CA PRO A 41 8.06 -5.26 -4.87
C PRO A 41 8.72 -4.42 -5.97
N PHE A 42 8.46 -4.75 -7.25
CA PHE A 42 8.99 -4.03 -8.41
C PHE A 42 7.88 -3.80 -9.44
N LEU A 43 8.05 -2.70 -10.19
CA LEU A 43 7.37 -2.46 -11.45
C LEU A 43 7.90 -3.39 -12.55
N ASP A 44 7.20 -3.45 -13.67
CA ASP A 44 7.57 -4.29 -14.82
C ASP A 44 8.91 -3.88 -15.44
N ASP A 45 9.33 -2.63 -15.26
CA ASP A 45 10.64 -2.10 -15.69
C ASP A 45 11.77 -2.34 -14.66
N GLY A 46 11.47 -3.01 -13.55
CA GLY A 46 12.41 -3.27 -12.45
C GLY A 46 12.56 -2.14 -11.43
N THR A 47 11.84 -1.01 -11.60
CA THR A 47 11.84 0.08 -10.62
C THR A 47 11.24 -0.40 -9.28
N PRO A 48 11.87 -0.11 -8.14
CA PRO A 48 11.30 -0.42 -6.83
C PRO A 48 9.90 0.17 -6.61
N MET A 49 8.95 -0.68 -6.21
CA MET A 49 7.59 -0.23 -5.89
C MET A 49 7.61 0.59 -4.58
N PRO A 50 7.04 1.81 -4.56
CA PRO A 50 7.09 2.69 -3.39
C PRO A 50 6.26 2.22 -2.20
N THR A 51 5.25 1.36 -2.42
CA THR A 51 4.39 0.83 -1.36
C THR A 51 3.87 -0.56 -1.72
N ARG A 52 3.88 -1.49 -0.77
CA ARG A 52 3.36 -2.86 -0.91
C ARG A 52 1.83 -2.88 -0.97
N TYR A 53 1.17 -2.00 -0.23
CA TYR A 53 -0.29 -1.92 -0.14
C TYR A 53 -0.78 -0.57 -0.67
N TRP A 54 -1.83 -0.61 -1.49
CA TRP A 54 -2.41 0.59 -2.11
C TRP A 54 -3.93 0.55 -2.01
N LEU A 55 -4.50 1.61 -1.45
CA LEU A 55 -5.93 1.87 -1.43
C LEU A 55 -6.41 2.35 -2.82
N VAL A 56 -7.21 1.53 -3.50
CA VAL A 56 -7.73 1.80 -4.85
C VAL A 56 -9.23 2.08 -4.86
N GLY A 57 -9.99 1.57 -3.88
CA GLY A 57 -11.44 1.79 -3.79
C GLY A 57 -11.80 3.28 -3.77
N GLU A 58 -12.70 3.70 -4.65
CA GLU A 58 -12.95 5.11 -4.94
C GLU A 58 -13.46 5.89 -3.71
N GLU A 59 -14.50 5.38 -3.05
CA GLU A 59 -15.13 6.03 -1.90
C GLU A 59 -14.17 6.16 -0.73
N VAL A 60 -13.50 5.06 -0.38
CA VAL A 60 -12.57 5.02 0.75
C VAL A 60 -11.34 5.89 0.49
N ARG A 61 -10.82 5.90 -0.74
CA ARG A 61 -9.69 6.75 -1.13
C ARG A 61 -10.04 8.23 -1.05
N ARG A 62 -11.26 8.61 -1.46
CA ARG A 62 -11.79 9.99 -1.31
C ARG A 62 -11.95 10.37 0.15
N THR A 63 -12.52 9.48 0.97
CA THR A 63 -12.74 9.73 2.40
C THR A 63 -11.43 9.92 3.14
N VAL A 64 -10.46 9.03 2.93
CA VAL A 64 -9.10 9.18 3.50
C VAL A 64 -8.44 10.46 2.99
N GLY A 65 -8.56 10.78 1.70
CA GLY A 65 -8.02 12.03 1.15
C GLY A 65 -8.59 13.29 1.81
N ARG A 66 -9.89 13.30 2.14
CA ARG A 66 -10.50 14.39 2.91
C ARG A 66 -9.90 14.49 4.32
N LEU A 67 -9.78 13.36 5.03
CA LEU A 67 -9.17 13.33 6.37
C LEU A 67 -7.75 13.88 6.34
N GLU A 68 -6.94 13.48 5.37
CA GLU A 68 -5.58 14.00 5.20
C GLU A 68 -5.56 15.51 4.93
N SER A 69 -6.44 16.00 4.05
CA SER A 69 -6.58 17.43 3.72
C SER A 69 -6.97 18.27 4.94
N GLU A 70 -7.72 17.68 5.88
CA GLU A 70 -8.09 18.30 7.16
C GLU A 70 -7.00 18.15 8.25
N GLY A 71 -5.79 17.70 7.88
CA GLY A 71 -4.65 17.55 8.79
C GLY A 71 -4.58 16.18 9.49
N GLY A 72 -5.28 15.18 8.99
CA GLY A 72 -5.37 13.83 9.57
C GLY A 72 -4.02 13.14 9.76
N VAL A 73 -3.08 13.31 8.83
CA VAL A 73 -1.72 12.72 8.95
C VAL A 73 -1.04 13.21 10.22
N ARG A 74 -1.01 14.54 10.45
CA ARG A 74 -0.39 15.14 11.65
C ARG A 74 -1.08 14.70 12.93
N ARG A 75 -2.41 14.58 12.91
CA ARG A 75 -3.18 14.11 14.07
C ARG A 75 -2.89 12.64 14.40
N ALA A 76 -2.82 11.78 13.38
CA ALA A 76 -2.50 10.37 13.56
C ALA A 76 -1.07 10.18 14.08
N GLU A 77 -0.10 10.87 13.48
CA GLU A 77 1.30 10.81 13.93
C GLU A 77 1.49 11.32 15.36
N ALA A 78 0.73 12.33 15.79
CA ALA A 78 0.77 12.83 17.16
C ALA A 78 0.05 11.92 18.18
N ALA A 79 -0.88 11.07 17.72
CA ALA A 79 -1.69 10.21 18.57
C ALA A 79 -1.11 8.81 18.77
N VAL A 80 -0.33 8.31 17.80
CA VAL A 80 0.29 6.98 17.86
C VAL A 80 1.54 6.99 18.74
N ASP A 81 1.78 5.90 19.48
CA ASP A 81 3.03 5.72 20.19
C ASP A 81 4.19 5.56 19.17
N PRO A 82 5.29 6.33 19.29
CA PRO A 82 6.39 6.25 18.34
C PRO A 82 7.05 4.87 18.23
N ALA A 83 7.10 4.10 19.33
CA ALA A 83 7.67 2.76 19.33
C ALA A 83 6.74 1.74 18.65
N GLU A 84 5.42 1.89 18.80
CA GLU A 84 4.43 1.12 18.07
C GLU A 84 4.50 1.40 16.56
N LEU A 85 4.56 2.68 16.17
CA LEU A 85 4.70 3.08 14.76
C LEU A 85 6.00 2.54 14.14
N ASP A 86 7.12 2.62 14.86
CA ASP A 86 8.39 2.05 14.40
C ASP A 86 8.32 0.52 14.28
N ALA A 87 7.62 -0.16 15.19
CA ALA A 87 7.40 -1.60 15.10
C ALA A 87 6.53 -1.98 13.89
N ALA A 88 5.46 -1.22 13.63
CA ALA A 88 4.62 -1.37 12.45
C ALA A 88 5.43 -1.20 11.16
N HIS A 89 6.26 -0.16 11.07
CA HIS A 89 7.19 0.05 9.95
C HIS A 89 8.18 -1.10 9.75
N ARG A 90 8.75 -1.66 10.82
CA ARG A 90 9.66 -2.82 10.73
C ARG A 90 8.94 -4.06 10.22
N ARG A 91 7.73 -4.33 10.70
CA ARG A 91 6.89 -5.47 10.26
C ARG A 91 6.53 -5.34 8.78
N TYR A 92 6.07 -4.17 8.36
CA TYR A 92 5.81 -3.86 6.96
C TYR A 92 7.03 -4.05 6.07
N ALA A 93 8.18 -3.53 6.51
CA ALA A 93 9.44 -3.64 5.77
C ALA A 93 9.86 -5.10 5.59
N ALA A 94 9.79 -5.90 6.66
CA ALA A 94 10.11 -7.32 6.62
C ALA A 94 9.20 -8.10 5.67
N GLU A 95 7.89 -7.80 5.69
CA GLU A 95 6.92 -8.42 4.78
C GLU A 95 7.23 -8.10 3.31
N ARG A 96 7.52 -6.83 3.00
CA ARG A 96 7.94 -6.41 1.67
C ARG A 96 9.25 -7.10 1.26
N ASP A 97 10.24 -7.11 2.15
CA ASP A 97 11.57 -7.65 1.84
C ASP A 97 11.53 -9.16 1.58
N ALA A 98 10.63 -9.88 2.26
CA ALA A 98 10.36 -11.30 1.99
C ALA A 98 9.75 -11.55 0.60
N ALA A 99 9.11 -10.55 -0.01
CA ALA A 99 8.58 -10.65 -1.37
C ALA A 99 9.62 -10.39 -2.47
N VAL A 100 10.81 -9.87 -2.12
CA VAL A 100 11.88 -9.60 -3.08
C VAL A 100 12.56 -10.92 -3.47
N PRO A 101 12.74 -11.22 -4.78
CA PRO A 101 13.44 -12.42 -5.22
C PRO A 101 14.86 -12.52 -4.62
N ALA A 102 15.23 -13.72 -4.16
CA ALA A 102 16.51 -13.96 -3.47
C ALA A 102 17.75 -13.59 -4.30
N GLY A 103 17.64 -13.69 -5.64
CA GLY A 103 18.72 -13.34 -6.58
C GLY A 103 18.72 -11.88 -7.07
N HIS A 104 17.88 -10.99 -6.51
CA HIS A 104 17.80 -9.61 -6.99
C HIS A 104 19.06 -8.80 -6.64
N THR A 105 19.74 -8.26 -7.65
CA THR A 105 21.00 -7.52 -7.52
C THR A 105 20.88 -6.01 -7.77
N GLY A 106 19.69 -5.51 -8.09
CA GLY A 106 19.45 -4.09 -8.40
C GLY A 106 19.00 -3.23 -7.20
N PRO A 107 18.58 -1.97 -7.45
CA PRO A 107 17.94 -1.14 -6.43
C PRO A 107 16.78 -1.87 -5.76
N ARG A 108 16.62 -1.70 -4.44
CA ARG A 108 15.57 -2.37 -3.65
C ARG A 108 14.58 -1.35 -3.11
N PRO A 109 13.29 -1.72 -2.97
CA PRO A 109 12.36 -0.87 -2.25
C PRO A 109 12.76 -0.85 -0.76
N THR A 110 12.57 0.30 -0.11
CA THR A 110 12.99 0.52 1.28
C THR A 110 11.92 1.32 2.04
N GLY A 111 12.10 1.46 3.36
CA GLY A 111 11.20 2.20 4.24
C GLY A 111 10.16 1.33 4.95
N GLY A 112 9.27 1.96 5.71
CA GLY A 112 8.10 1.33 6.33
C GLY A 112 6.85 1.49 5.45
N VAL A 113 5.71 1.61 6.11
CA VAL A 113 4.41 1.82 5.48
C VAL A 113 4.45 3.05 4.55
N GLY A 114 3.97 2.91 3.31
CA GLY A 114 4.01 3.98 2.31
C GLY A 114 5.41 4.38 1.82
N GLY A 115 6.45 3.58 2.14
CA GLY A 115 7.84 3.85 1.79
C GLY A 115 8.46 4.98 2.61
N THR A 116 7.90 5.27 3.79
CA THR A 116 8.44 6.30 4.69
C THR A 116 9.70 5.82 5.42
N ARG A 117 10.59 6.76 5.78
CA ARG A 117 11.73 6.42 6.64
C ARG A 117 11.36 6.46 8.13
N ARG A 118 10.44 7.35 8.51
CA ARG A 118 9.92 7.58 9.86
C ARG A 118 8.58 8.32 9.77
N GLY A 119 7.75 8.19 10.79
CA GLY A 119 6.50 8.93 10.89
C GLY A 119 5.45 8.49 9.87
N VAL A 120 4.28 9.12 9.93
CA VAL A 120 3.17 8.79 9.04
C VAL A 120 3.28 9.63 7.77
N LYS A 121 3.59 9.01 6.62
CA LYS A 121 3.66 9.73 5.34
C LYS A 121 2.27 10.03 4.77
N CYS A 122 1.37 9.05 4.79
CA CYS A 122 -0.01 9.15 4.34
C CYS A 122 -0.89 8.09 5.03
N LEU A 123 -2.14 8.45 5.31
CA LEU A 123 -3.16 7.56 5.84
C LEU A 123 -3.60 6.51 4.81
N HIS A 124 -3.51 6.78 3.50
CA HIS A 124 -3.88 5.79 2.48
C HIS A 124 -3.08 4.50 2.60
N ALA A 125 -1.78 4.59 2.84
CA ALA A 125 -0.91 3.43 2.92
C ALA A 125 -1.12 2.64 4.21
N HIS A 126 -1.28 3.35 5.33
CA HIS A 126 -1.56 2.74 6.63
C HIS A 126 -2.92 2.04 6.63
N TYR A 127 -3.97 2.76 6.21
CA TYR A 127 -5.31 2.18 6.16
C TYR A 127 -5.42 1.02 5.17
N ALA A 128 -4.72 1.08 4.02
CA ALA A 128 -4.65 -0.05 3.10
C ALA A 128 -4.02 -1.30 3.73
N TRP A 129 -2.95 -1.14 4.52
CA TRP A 129 -2.31 -2.27 5.17
C TRP A 129 -3.16 -2.83 6.31
N TYR A 130 -3.74 -1.95 7.14
CA TYR A 130 -4.73 -2.33 8.16
C TYR A 130 -5.87 -3.17 7.58
N LEU A 131 -6.51 -2.70 6.49
CA LEU A 131 -7.59 -3.43 5.82
C LEU A 131 -7.14 -4.80 5.26
N ALA A 132 -5.86 -4.93 4.88
CA ALA A 132 -5.28 -6.18 4.40
C ALA A 132 -4.87 -7.13 5.55
N GLY A 133 -5.21 -6.82 6.81
CA GLY A 133 -4.89 -7.62 7.99
C GLY A 133 -3.55 -7.28 8.63
N GLY A 134 -2.93 -6.17 8.26
CA GLY A 134 -1.80 -5.59 8.98
C GLY A 134 -2.22 -5.13 10.37
N ASP A 135 -1.30 -5.25 11.32
CA ASP A 135 -1.48 -4.76 12.70
C ASP A 135 -0.90 -3.34 12.79
N ASP A 136 -1.67 -2.39 12.25
CA ASP A 136 -1.36 -0.97 12.05
C ASP A 136 -2.45 -0.07 12.64
#